data_AF-A0A6N6S582-F1
#
_entry.id   AF-A0A6N6S582-F1
#
_cell.length_a   1.000
_cell.length_b   1.000
_cell.length_c   1.000
_cell.angle_alpha   90.00
_cell.angle_beta   90.00
_cell.angle_gamma   90.00
#
_symmetry.space_group_name_H-M   'P 1'
#
loop_
_entity.id
_entity.type
_entity.pdbx_description
1 polymer ?
#
loop_
_entity_poly.entity_id
_entity_poly.type
_entity_poly.pdbx_seq_one_letter_code
_entity_poly.pdbx_strand_id
1 'polypeptide(L)'
;MSLQRLIFFVLSALFFISTSMWLKDEFRPKWMEFQKKYYEEQAVKVEKEFEAATAAKDKELLGKRLASLKRPIYEIKQILLKGDYSWSKQQNGDKVDRCMTCHIDENKLKAAHPNVKDFPFDIYGCTVCHGGIGRALGEEVAHEGMYYHKRQMEMRLTSAETMFGFWNELATLTPEESDPNQRLEMGDFKKYSITGDKAIYVGSQKCLKCHKGLTSPHVERWQRIKFKTFERVKEAPDYLAGNDEYRKKCLECHTTGYDESTGKYSEEGVT
;
A
#
# COMPACT_ATOMS: atom_id res chain seq x y z
N MET A 1 31.66 6.09 54.07
CA MET A 1 32.08 6.35 52.66
C MET A 1 32.08 7.86 52.44
N SER A 2 33.10 8.43 51.78
CA SER A 2 33.06 9.84 51.36
C SER A 2 31.92 10.07 50.37
N LEU A 3 31.26 11.23 50.45
CA LEU A 3 30.19 11.64 49.52
C LEU A 3 30.61 11.50 48.06
N GLN A 4 31.88 11.80 47.73
CA GLN A 4 32.43 11.64 46.39
C GLN A 4 32.49 10.18 45.95
N ARG A 5 32.84 9.25 46.86
CA ARG A 5 32.85 7.81 46.55
C ARG A 5 31.44 7.30 46.33
N LEU A 6 30.47 7.75 47.15
CA LEU A 6 29.07 7.39 46.97
C LEU A 6 28.53 7.86 45.62
N ILE A 7 28.77 9.12 45.25
CA ILE A 7 28.37 9.68 43.95
C ILE A 7 28.99 8.88 42.80
N PHE A 8 30.29 8.58 42.88
CA PHE A 8 30.97 7.77 41.87
C PHE A 8 30.36 6.36 41.73
N PHE A 9 30.06 5.68 42.84
CA PHE A 9 29.39 4.37 42.79
C PHE A 9 28.00 4.44 42.17
N VAL A 10 27.20 5.45 42.53
CA VAL A 10 25.84 5.63 41.98
C VAL A 10 25.91 5.90 40.47
N LEU A 11 26.75 6.83 40.03
CA LEU A 11 26.89 7.15 38.60
C LEU A 11 27.44 5.96 37.80
N SER A 12 28.39 5.21 38.36
CA SER A 12 28.92 4.00 37.72
C SER A 12 27.82 2.94 37.59
N ALA A 13 27.02 2.72 38.64
CA ALA A 13 25.90 1.78 38.59
C ALA A 13 24.85 2.20 37.55
N LEU A 14 24.49 3.48 37.49
CA LEU A 14 23.57 4.01 36.47
C LEU A 14 24.13 3.83 35.05
N PHE A 15 25.42 4.04 34.85
CA PHE A 15 26.09 3.81 33.57
C PHE A 15 26.06 2.33 33.15
N PHE A 16 26.34 1.40 34.08
CA PHE A 16 26.26 -0.04 33.81
C PHE A 16 24.83 -0.49 33.50
N ILE A 17 23.83 0.03 34.22
CA ILE A 17 22.42 -0.27 33.95
C ILE A 17 22.04 0.25 32.56
N SER A 18 22.35 1.50 32.25
CA SER A 18 22.08 2.12 30.95
C SER A 18 22.73 1.33 29.80
N THR A 19 24.03 1.01 29.92
CA THR A 19 24.76 0.22 28.92
C THR A 19 24.16 -1.18 28.76
N SER A 20 23.77 -1.82 29.86
CA SER A 20 23.14 -3.16 29.81
C SER A 20 21.77 -3.13 29.13
N MET A 21 20.99 -2.08 29.36
CA MET A 21 19.71 -1.87 28.67
C MET A 21 19.93 -1.64 27.17
N TRP A 22 20.90 -0.79 26.81
CA TRP A 22 21.25 -0.53 25.41
C TRP A 22 21.73 -1.80 24.68
N LEU A 23 22.62 -2.59 25.29
CA LEU A 23 23.06 -3.87 24.71
C LEU A 23 21.90 -4.86 24.56
N LYS A 24 20.98 -4.90 25.52
CA LYS A 24 19.79 -5.75 25.41
C LYS A 24 18.94 -5.36 24.20
N ASP A 25 18.71 -4.07 23.98
CA ASP A 25 17.91 -3.59 22.85
C ASP A 25 18.62 -3.81 21.51
N GLU A 26 19.96 -3.74 21.47
CA GLU A 26 20.77 -4.02 20.28
C GLU A 26 20.77 -5.52 19.91
N PHE A 27 20.92 -6.42 20.90
CA PHE A 27 20.95 -7.87 20.66
C PHE A 27 19.56 -8.50 20.59
N ARG A 28 18.55 -7.86 21.18
CA ARG A 28 17.16 -8.31 21.20
C ARG A 28 16.18 -7.19 20.85
N PRO A 29 16.30 -6.59 19.65
CA PRO A 29 15.39 -5.54 19.23
C PRO A 29 13.94 -6.04 19.20
N LYS A 30 13.01 -5.14 19.57
CA LYS A 30 11.58 -5.42 19.68
C LYS A 30 10.99 -6.06 18.41
N TRP A 31 11.49 -5.70 17.23
CA TRP A 31 10.96 -6.24 15.97
C TRP A 31 11.07 -7.78 15.87
N MET A 32 12.08 -8.39 16.51
CA MET A 32 12.24 -9.84 16.54
C MET A 32 11.13 -10.53 17.33
N GLU A 33 10.53 -9.85 18.32
CA GLU A 33 9.42 -10.41 19.09
C GLU A 33 8.19 -10.62 18.21
N PHE A 34 7.92 -9.72 17.26
CA PHE A 34 6.84 -9.87 16.30
C PHE A 34 7.06 -11.07 15.36
N GLN A 35 8.28 -11.23 14.83
CA GLN A 35 8.60 -12.38 13.98
C GLN A 35 8.55 -13.70 14.75
N LYS A 36 9.10 -13.73 15.97
CA LYS A 36 9.03 -14.90 16.85
C LYS A 36 7.58 -15.34 17.06
N LYS A 37 6.71 -14.40 17.45
CA LYS A 37 5.28 -14.68 17.64
C LYS A 37 4.62 -15.21 16.37
N TYR A 38 4.91 -14.60 15.22
CA TYR A 38 4.39 -15.08 13.93
C TYR A 38 4.83 -16.52 13.63
N TYR A 39 6.12 -16.83 13.73
CA TYR A 39 6.62 -18.17 13.42
C TYR A 39 6.11 -19.23 14.39
N GLU A 40 5.97 -18.91 15.69
CA GLU A 40 5.33 -19.78 16.68
C GLU A 40 3.87 -20.08 16.32
N GLU A 41 3.09 -19.05 15.95
CA GLU A 41 1.70 -19.22 15.50
C GLU A 41 1.61 -20.08 14.23
N GLN A 42 2.51 -19.89 13.26
CA GLN A 42 2.54 -20.67 12.02
C GLN A 42 2.99 -22.13 12.26
N ALA A 43 3.97 -22.34 13.14
CA ALA A 43 4.43 -23.67 13.51
C ALA A 43 3.29 -24.52 14.08
N VAL A 44 2.49 -23.95 14.99
CA VAL A 44 1.32 -24.64 15.57
C VAL A 44 0.28 -24.99 14.51
N LYS A 45 0.04 -24.12 13.53
CA LYS A 45 -0.90 -24.41 12.43
C LYS A 45 -0.41 -25.56 11.56
N VAL A 46 0.85 -25.50 11.13
CA VAL A 46 1.46 -26.52 10.27
C VAL A 46 1.61 -27.85 11.00
N GLU A 47 1.85 -27.85 12.31
CA GLU A 47 1.89 -29.07 13.13
C GLU A 47 0.54 -29.80 13.13
N LYS A 48 -0.58 -29.07 13.28
CA LYS A 48 -1.93 -29.65 13.16
C LYS A 48 -2.20 -30.19 11.75
N GLU A 49 -1.79 -29.48 10.71
CA GLU A 49 -1.92 -29.94 9.33
C GLU A 49 -1.09 -31.21 9.07
N PHE A 50 0.12 -31.29 9.63
CA PHE A 50 1.01 -32.44 9.51
C PHE A 50 0.42 -33.69 10.19
N GLU A 51 -0.18 -33.53 11.37
CA GLU A 51 -0.86 -34.62 12.08
C GLU A 51 -2.09 -35.13 11.32
N ALA A 52 -2.85 -34.21 10.71
CA ALA A 52 -4.06 -34.53 9.95
C ALA A 52 -3.79 -35.11 8.55
N ALA A 53 -2.61 -34.85 7.97
CA ALA A 53 -2.26 -35.34 6.64
C ALA A 53 -2.19 -36.87 6.60
N THR A 54 -2.75 -37.48 5.54
CA THR A 54 -2.71 -38.95 5.35
C THR A 54 -1.76 -39.37 4.23
N ALA A 55 -1.55 -38.52 3.23
CA ALA A 55 -0.62 -38.78 2.14
C ALA A 55 0.84 -38.59 2.58
N ALA A 56 1.71 -39.55 2.23
CA ALA A 56 3.13 -39.52 2.57
C ALA A 56 3.85 -38.28 2.01
N LYS A 57 3.49 -37.87 0.78
CA LYS A 57 4.04 -36.68 0.13
C LYS A 57 3.68 -35.39 0.87
N ASP A 58 2.46 -35.28 1.37
CA ASP A 58 1.99 -34.11 2.10
C ASP A 58 2.67 -34.03 3.48
N LYS A 59 2.79 -35.17 4.17
CA LYS A 59 3.57 -35.25 5.41
C LYS A 59 5.02 -34.82 5.19
N GLU A 60 5.68 -35.29 4.12
CA GLU A 60 7.07 -34.89 3.85
C GLU A 60 7.19 -33.36 3.65
N LEU A 61 6.30 -32.77 2.85
CA LEU A 61 6.31 -31.32 2.59
C LEU A 61 6.03 -30.52 3.87
N LEU A 62 5.00 -30.90 4.63
CA LEU A 62 4.62 -30.25 5.88
C LEU A 62 5.72 -30.42 6.94
N GLY A 63 6.40 -31.57 6.98
CA GLY A 63 7.53 -31.83 7.87
C GLY A 63 8.71 -30.90 7.59
N LYS A 64 9.07 -30.70 6.32
CA LYS A 64 10.10 -29.73 5.91
C LYS A 64 9.71 -28.30 6.30
N ARG A 65 8.45 -27.92 6.09
CA ARG A 65 7.91 -26.61 6.48
C ARG A 65 7.90 -26.42 8.00
N LEU A 66 7.51 -27.43 8.77
CA LEU A 66 7.51 -27.37 10.22
C LEU A 66 8.93 -27.21 10.78
N ALA A 67 9.91 -27.91 10.20
CA ALA A 67 11.31 -27.80 10.58
C ALA A 67 11.85 -26.36 10.39
N SER A 68 11.51 -25.70 9.28
CA SER A 68 11.91 -24.31 9.05
C SER A 68 11.19 -23.33 10.00
N LEU A 69 9.91 -23.56 10.30
CA LEU A 69 9.16 -22.73 11.24
C LEU A 69 9.61 -22.88 12.70
N LYS A 70 10.08 -24.06 13.11
CA LYS A 70 10.63 -24.30 14.47
C LYS A 70 12.03 -23.70 14.67
N ARG A 71 12.74 -23.37 13.58
CA ARG A 71 14.06 -22.72 13.60
C ARG A 71 14.10 -21.55 12.60
N PRO A 72 13.30 -20.50 12.85
CA PRO A 72 13.20 -19.39 11.92
C PRO A 72 14.49 -18.57 11.92
N ILE A 73 14.81 -17.99 10.76
CA ILE A 73 15.81 -16.94 10.64
C ILE A 73 15.06 -15.62 10.79
N TYR A 74 15.42 -14.85 11.82
CA TYR A 74 14.88 -13.51 12.01
C TYR A 74 15.69 -12.53 11.17
N GLU A 75 15.02 -11.73 10.36
CA GLU A 75 15.67 -10.84 9.40
C GLU A 75 14.92 -9.53 9.24
N ILE A 76 15.66 -8.47 8.92
CA ILE A 76 15.06 -7.21 8.52
C ILE A 76 14.56 -7.37 7.09
N LYS A 77 13.24 -7.29 6.90
CA LYS A 77 12.62 -7.27 5.58
C LYS A 77 12.56 -5.84 5.09
N GLN A 78 13.17 -5.58 3.94
CA GLN A 78 13.27 -4.25 3.36
C GLN A 78 12.86 -4.27 1.89
N ILE A 79 11.98 -3.34 1.54
CA ILE A 79 11.61 -3.02 0.16
C ILE A 79 12.42 -1.79 -0.25
N LEU A 80 13.09 -1.88 -1.40
CA LEU A 80 13.80 -0.77 -2.03
C LEU A 80 12.82 -0.05 -2.96
N LEU A 81 12.47 1.17 -2.60
CA LEU A 81 11.56 2.01 -3.38
C LEU A 81 12.37 2.87 -4.34
N LYS A 82 11.86 3.09 -5.56
CA LYS A 82 12.50 4.02 -6.52
C LYS A 82 12.54 5.45 -5.94
N GLY A 83 13.63 6.14 -6.25
CA GLY A 83 13.90 7.52 -5.82
C GLY A 83 14.76 7.61 -4.56
N ASP A 84 15.22 8.82 -4.27
CA ASP A 84 16.20 9.07 -3.21
C ASP A 84 15.57 9.77 -2.02
N TYR A 85 16.02 9.38 -0.83
CA TYR A 85 15.89 10.26 0.32
C TYR A 85 16.96 11.35 0.24
N SER A 86 16.52 12.61 0.19
CA SER A 86 17.41 13.77 0.17
C SER A 86 17.75 14.22 1.59
N TRP A 87 19.01 14.62 1.78
CA TRP A 87 19.51 15.30 2.97
C TRP A 87 18.62 16.46 3.43
N SER A 88 17.99 17.19 2.49
CA SER A 88 17.05 18.27 2.78
C SER A 88 15.80 17.82 3.55
N LYS A 89 15.49 16.52 3.52
CA LYS A 89 14.40 15.87 4.26
C LYS A 89 14.90 15.09 5.49
N GLN A 90 16.17 15.27 5.89
CA GLN A 90 16.83 14.53 6.97
C GLN A 90 16.82 13.00 6.80
N GLN A 91 16.70 12.54 5.56
CA GLN A 91 16.71 11.13 5.20
C GLN A 91 17.81 10.99 4.14
N ASN A 92 18.78 10.09 4.31
CA ASN A 92 19.91 9.92 3.39
C ASN A 92 19.89 8.51 2.77
N GLY A 93 20.26 8.41 1.49
CA GLY A 93 20.37 7.16 0.74
C GLY A 93 19.06 6.70 0.09
N ASP A 94 19.02 5.43 -0.32
CA ASP A 94 17.88 4.86 -1.04
C ASP A 94 16.58 5.00 -0.26
N LYS A 95 15.46 5.19 -0.96
CA LYS A 95 14.15 5.14 -0.33
C LYS A 95 13.84 3.69 0.06
N VAL A 96 13.50 3.45 1.32
CA VAL A 96 13.28 2.09 1.85
C VAL A 96 12.05 2.00 2.74
N ASP A 97 11.38 0.86 2.67
CA ASP A 97 10.26 0.51 3.53
C ASP A 97 10.54 -0.81 4.25
N ARG A 98 10.48 -0.80 5.58
CA ARG A 98 10.79 -1.95 6.45
C ARG A 98 9.58 -2.39 7.28
N CYS A 99 8.37 -1.92 6.97
CA CYS A 99 7.17 -2.24 7.74
C CYS A 99 6.94 -3.76 7.84
N MET A 100 7.26 -4.51 6.77
CA MET A 100 7.17 -5.98 6.73
C MET A 100 8.15 -6.71 7.66
N THR A 101 9.10 -6.00 8.29
CA THR A 101 9.96 -6.58 9.33
C THR A 101 9.12 -6.95 10.56
N CYS A 102 8.21 -6.07 10.99
CA CYS A 102 7.29 -6.34 12.10
C CYS A 102 5.97 -6.93 11.60
N HIS A 103 5.47 -6.46 10.46
CA HIS A 103 4.23 -6.93 9.82
C HIS A 103 4.52 -8.05 8.81
N ILE A 104 5.10 -9.15 9.28
CA ILE A 104 5.56 -10.25 8.43
C ILE A 104 4.42 -11.13 7.86
N ASP A 105 3.20 -11.03 8.42
CA ASP A 105 2.04 -11.81 7.98
C ASP A 105 1.37 -11.16 6.77
N GLU A 106 1.86 -11.48 5.57
CA GLU A 106 1.33 -10.99 4.30
C GLU A 106 -0.15 -11.33 4.10
N ASN A 107 -0.63 -12.46 4.62
CA ASN A 107 -2.04 -12.84 4.50
C ASN A 107 -2.93 -11.92 5.33
N LYS A 108 -2.51 -11.56 6.55
CA LYS A 108 -3.19 -10.54 7.36
C LYS A 108 -3.14 -9.17 6.66
N LEU A 109 -2.02 -8.80 6.05
CA LEU A 109 -1.91 -7.56 5.28
C LEU A 109 -2.87 -7.54 4.08
N LYS A 110 -2.90 -8.60 3.27
CA LYS A 110 -3.84 -8.72 2.13
C LYS A 110 -5.30 -8.66 2.60
N ALA A 111 -5.63 -9.35 3.68
CA ALA A 111 -6.98 -9.30 4.26
C ALA A 111 -7.39 -7.89 4.74
N ALA A 112 -6.42 -7.09 5.18
CA ALA A 112 -6.65 -5.68 5.55
C ALA A 112 -6.83 -4.76 4.33
N HIS A 113 -6.51 -5.23 3.11
CA HIS A 113 -6.66 -4.50 1.85
C HIS A 113 -7.68 -5.19 0.92
N PRO A 114 -8.95 -5.37 1.34
CA PRO A 114 -9.92 -6.17 0.59
C PRO A 114 -10.25 -5.60 -0.81
N ASN A 115 -10.02 -4.31 -1.02
CA ASN A 115 -10.31 -3.62 -2.28
C ASN A 115 -9.20 -3.79 -3.32
N VAL A 116 -8.08 -4.43 -2.95
CA VAL A 116 -6.95 -4.69 -3.83
C VAL A 116 -6.64 -6.19 -3.81
N LYS A 117 -6.86 -6.85 -4.94
CA LYS A 117 -6.67 -8.30 -5.07
C LYS A 117 -5.20 -8.70 -4.87
N ASP A 118 -4.28 -7.98 -5.53
CA ASP A 118 -2.84 -8.17 -5.41
C ASP A 118 -2.14 -6.82 -5.22
N PHE A 119 -1.92 -6.43 -3.95
CA PHE A 119 -1.19 -5.20 -3.64
C PHE A 119 0.32 -5.43 -3.84
N PRO A 120 1.01 -4.64 -4.68
CA PRO A 120 2.42 -4.83 -4.95
C PRO A 120 3.24 -4.12 -3.86
N PHE A 121 3.26 -4.73 -2.67
CA PHE A 121 4.03 -4.23 -1.52
C PHE A 121 5.51 -4.04 -1.88
N ASP A 122 6.05 -4.87 -2.76
CA ASP A 122 7.40 -4.82 -3.29
C ASP A 122 7.70 -3.61 -4.20
N ILE A 123 6.67 -2.90 -4.66
CA ILE A 123 6.79 -1.70 -5.52
C ILE A 123 6.54 -0.42 -4.72
N TYR A 124 5.44 -0.38 -3.97
CA TYR A 124 5.01 0.84 -3.28
C TYR A 124 5.33 0.87 -1.79
N GLY A 125 5.58 -0.27 -1.16
CA GLY A 125 5.66 -0.35 0.30
C GLY A 125 4.35 0.03 1.01
N CYS A 126 4.44 0.23 2.31
CA CYS A 126 3.30 0.61 3.15
C CYS A 126 3.24 2.13 3.34
N THR A 127 4.40 2.76 3.46
CA THR A 127 4.55 4.17 3.85
C THR A 127 4.06 5.18 2.81
N VAL A 128 3.92 4.79 1.54
CA VAL A 128 3.38 5.67 0.49
C VAL A 128 1.94 6.08 0.79
N CYS A 129 1.09 5.13 1.15
CA CYS A 129 -0.31 5.38 1.53
C CYS A 129 -0.42 5.74 3.01
N HIS A 130 0.25 4.98 3.88
CA HIS A 130 0.10 5.11 5.32
C HIS A 130 0.99 6.19 5.95
N GLY A 131 1.96 6.78 5.26
CA GLY A 131 2.93 7.68 5.88
C GLY A 131 3.88 6.93 6.82
N GLY A 132 4.33 7.59 7.90
CA GLY A 132 5.32 7.00 8.82
C GLY A 132 6.76 7.10 8.31
N ILE A 133 7.67 6.42 9.01
CA ILE A 133 9.11 6.43 8.73
C ILE A 133 9.54 5.02 8.31
N GLY A 134 9.50 4.75 7.01
CA GLY A 134 9.73 3.40 6.46
C GLY A 134 11.09 2.77 6.76
N ARG A 135 12.11 3.58 7.07
CA ARG A 135 13.45 3.09 7.44
C ARG A 135 13.57 2.66 8.91
N ALA A 136 12.66 3.12 9.78
CA ALA A 136 12.73 2.86 11.20
C ALA A 136 12.34 1.41 11.53
N LEU A 137 12.97 0.87 12.56
CA LEU A 137 12.67 -0.48 13.11
C LEU A 137 12.05 -0.42 14.51
N GLY A 138 12.08 0.75 15.14
CA GLY A 138 11.38 1.01 16.40
C GLY A 138 9.93 1.35 16.13
N GLU A 139 9.01 0.70 16.84
CA GLU A 139 7.56 0.83 16.64
C GLU A 139 7.08 2.29 16.69
N GLU A 140 7.46 3.05 17.73
CA GLU A 140 7.06 4.46 17.86
C GLU A 140 7.57 5.32 16.70
N VAL A 141 8.84 5.18 16.35
CA VAL A 141 9.47 5.98 15.29
C VAL A 141 8.91 5.61 13.92
N ALA A 142 8.70 4.31 13.66
CA ALA A 142 8.12 3.86 12.39
C ALA A 142 6.69 4.39 12.18
N HIS A 143 5.93 4.52 13.26
CA HIS A 143 4.55 5.00 13.23
C HIS A 143 4.39 6.52 13.37
N GLU A 144 5.48 7.28 13.54
CA GLU A 144 5.43 8.73 13.66
C GLU A 144 4.84 9.37 12.39
N GLY A 145 3.68 10.03 12.54
CA GLY A 145 2.97 10.64 11.41
C GLY A 145 2.26 9.63 10.48
N MET A 146 2.00 8.41 10.95
CA MET A 146 1.30 7.38 10.20
C MET A 146 -0.23 7.54 10.26
N TYR A 147 -0.90 7.19 9.16
CA TYR A 147 -2.34 7.12 8.98
C TYR A 147 -2.76 5.64 8.98
N TYR A 148 -3.42 5.18 10.03
CA TYR A 148 -3.66 3.75 10.27
C TYR A 148 -4.80 3.17 9.44
N HIS A 149 -5.82 3.97 9.14
CA HIS A 149 -7.05 3.48 8.53
C HIS A 149 -7.54 4.39 7.42
N LYS A 150 -8.42 3.86 6.56
CA LYS A 150 -8.95 4.50 5.35
C LYS A 150 -9.30 5.98 5.53
N ARG A 151 -10.14 6.29 6.53
CA ARG A 151 -10.58 7.66 6.81
C ARG A 151 -9.42 8.62 7.12
N GLN A 152 -8.39 8.16 7.82
CA GLN A 152 -7.21 8.98 8.12
C GLN A 152 -6.41 9.27 6.85
N MET A 153 -6.25 8.27 5.97
CA MET A 153 -5.60 8.44 4.67
C MET A 153 -6.36 9.43 3.78
N GLU A 154 -7.70 9.35 3.74
CA GLU A 154 -8.53 10.31 3.00
C GLU A 154 -8.38 11.74 3.53
N MET A 155 -8.33 11.90 4.87
CA MET A 155 -8.14 13.20 5.50
C MET A 155 -6.75 13.81 5.25
N ARG A 156 -5.76 13.05 4.78
CA ARG A 156 -4.45 13.59 4.36
C ARG A 156 -4.57 14.49 3.12
N LEU A 157 -5.57 14.24 2.28
CA LEU A 157 -5.77 14.93 1.01
C LEU A 157 -6.55 16.24 1.18
N THR A 158 -6.06 17.11 2.08
CA THR A 158 -6.73 18.38 2.41
C THR A 158 -6.58 19.43 1.32
N SER A 159 -5.62 19.27 0.41
CA SER A 159 -5.35 20.20 -0.68
C SER A 159 -4.97 19.48 -1.99
N ALA A 160 -5.16 20.17 -3.11
CA ALA A 160 -4.71 19.68 -4.41
C ALA A 160 -3.20 19.39 -4.43
N GLU A 161 -2.40 20.20 -3.72
CA GLU A 161 -0.94 20.01 -3.61
C GLU A 161 -0.59 18.67 -2.95
N THR A 162 -1.23 18.33 -1.82
CA THR A 162 -1.00 17.04 -1.14
C THR A 162 -1.40 15.85 -2.02
N MET A 163 -2.48 15.97 -2.80
CA MET A 163 -2.89 14.97 -3.77
C MET A 163 -1.87 14.80 -4.90
N PHE A 164 -1.42 15.91 -5.50
CA PHE A 164 -0.44 15.85 -6.59
C PHE A 164 0.91 15.31 -6.12
N GLY A 165 1.34 15.65 -4.90
CA GLY A 165 2.54 15.06 -4.29
C GLY A 165 2.44 13.55 -4.16
N PHE A 166 1.31 13.04 -3.68
CA PHE A 166 1.03 11.61 -3.58
C PHE A 166 1.01 10.91 -4.95
N TRP A 167 0.32 11.49 -5.94
CA TRP A 167 0.30 10.92 -7.29
C TRP A 167 1.67 10.95 -7.96
N ASN A 168 2.46 11.99 -7.75
CA ASN A 168 3.82 12.05 -8.28
C ASN A 168 4.73 10.99 -7.65
N GLU A 169 4.55 10.71 -6.36
CA GLU A 169 5.24 9.64 -5.65
C GLU A 169 4.89 8.27 -6.23
N LEU A 170 3.59 7.99 -6.44
CA LEU A 170 3.17 6.75 -7.09
C LEU A 170 3.69 6.64 -8.53
N ALA A 171 3.68 7.74 -9.29
CA ALA A 171 4.21 7.79 -10.65
C ALA A 171 5.69 7.43 -10.71
N THR A 172 6.47 7.91 -9.74
CA THR A 172 7.91 7.62 -9.63
C THR A 172 8.18 6.16 -9.32
N LEU A 173 7.34 5.54 -8.50
CA LEU A 173 7.48 4.15 -8.06
C LEU A 173 6.99 3.14 -9.10
N THR A 174 6.00 3.53 -9.89
CA THR A 174 5.40 2.71 -10.93
C THR A 174 6.46 2.22 -11.94
N PRO A 175 6.55 0.92 -12.23
CA PRO A 175 7.37 0.40 -13.33
C PRO A 175 6.94 0.98 -14.68
N GLU A 176 7.89 1.12 -15.61
CA GLU A 176 7.57 1.54 -16.98
C GLU A 176 6.69 0.48 -17.67
N GLU A 177 5.87 0.91 -18.63
CA GLU A 177 5.02 -0.01 -19.42
C GLU A 177 5.81 -1.05 -20.23
N SER A 178 7.09 -0.78 -20.45
CA SER A 178 8.04 -1.66 -21.12
C SER A 178 8.70 -2.67 -20.17
N ASP A 179 8.49 -2.58 -18.86
CA ASP A 179 9.12 -3.46 -17.87
C ASP A 179 8.49 -4.87 -17.93
N PRO A 180 9.27 -5.94 -18.20
CA PRO A 180 8.74 -7.30 -18.24
C PRO A 180 8.18 -7.79 -16.89
N ASN A 181 8.45 -7.08 -15.79
CA ASN A 181 7.89 -7.35 -14.46
C ASN A 181 6.68 -6.45 -14.13
N GLN A 182 6.16 -5.67 -15.09
CA GLN A 182 5.00 -4.82 -14.86
C GLN A 182 3.79 -5.66 -14.48
N ARG A 183 3.26 -5.43 -13.26
CA ARG A 183 2.00 -6.05 -12.81
C ARG A 183 0.83 -5.19 -13.29
N LEU A 184 0.06 -5.70 -14.26
CA LEU A 184 -0.98 -4.97 -14.99
C LEU A 184 -2.14 -4.39 -14.13
N GLU A 185 -2.35 -4.87 -12.90
CA GLU A 185 -3.46 -4.38 -12.06
C GLU A 185 -3.12 -3.10 -11.29
N MET A 186 -2.34 -3.19 -10.20
CA MET A 186 -1.91 -2.03 -9.38
C MET A 186 -0.63 -1.36 -9.88
N GLY A 187 -0.02 -1.88 -10.96
CA GLY A 187 1.13 -1.25 -11.60
C GLY A 187 0.79 0.03 -12.36
N ASP A 188 -0.48 0.42 -12.50
CA ASP A 188 -0.88 1.72 -13.04
C ASP A 188 -1.57 2.54 -11.95
N PHE A 189 -0.78 3.34 -11.24
CA PHE A 189 -1.24 4.19 -10.14
C PHE A 189 -2.36 5.17 -10.52
N LYS A 190 -2.51 5.52 -11.81
CA LYS A 190 -3.53 6.45 -12.29
C LYS A 190 -4.94 5.93 -12.08
N LYS A 191 -5.09 4.62 -11.87
CA LYS A 191 -6.36 3.94 -11.66
C LYS A 191 -6.74 3.81 -10.19
N TYR A 192 -5.95 4.31 -9.24
CA TYR A 192 -6.17 4.10 -7.80
C TYR A 192 -6.09 5.38 -6.98
N SER A 193 -6.88 5.43 -5.91
CA SER A 193 -6.89 6.49 -4.92
C SER A 193 -5.90 6.21 -3.78
N ILE A 194 -5.73 7.16 -2.85
CA ILE A 194 -4.86 6.99 -1.67
C ILE A 194 -5.25 5.80 -0.79
N THR A 195 -6.49 5.34 -0.89
CA THR A 195 -6.99 4.22 -0.10
C THR A 195 -6.77 2.86 -0.76
N GLY A 196 -6.16 2.83 -1.95
CA GLY A 196 -6.06 1.64 -2.79
C GLY A 196 -7.36 1.29 -3.52
N ASP A 197 -8.46 2.01 -3.27
CA ASP A 197 -9.67 1.86 -4.09
C ASP A 197 -9.37 2.30 -5.51
N LYS A 198 -9.93 1.58 -6.50
CA LYS A 198 -9.97 2.08 -7.88
C LYS A 198 -10.48 3.51 -7.84
N ALA A 199 -9.68 4.45 -8.34
CA ALA A 199 -10.09 5.80 -8.65
C ALA A 199 -11.03 5.72 -9.86
N ILE A 200 -12.21 5.15 -9.62
CA ILE A 200 -13.30 5.16 -10.58
C ILE A 200 -13.60 6.63 -10.78
N TYR A 201 -13.55 7.05 -12.04
CA TYR A 201 -13.93 8.39 -12.45
C TYR A 201 -15.19 8.80 -11.68
N VAL A 202 -15.08 9.87 -10.87
CA VAL A 202 -16.10 10.21 -9.85
C VAL A 202 -17.42 10.68 -10.45
N GLY A 203 -17.45 10.80 -11.78
CA GLY A 203 -18.52 11.38 -12.55
C GLY A 203 -18.47 12.91 -12.51
N SER A 204 -18.72 13.54 -13.65
CA SER A 204 -18.78 14.99 -13.75
C SER A 204 -19.88 15.61 -12.90
N GLN A 205 -20.98 14.89 -12.63
CA GLN A 205 -22.11 15.46 -11.88
C GLN A 205 -21.71 15.89 -10.46
N LYS A 206 -20.77 15.18 -9.83
CA LYS A 206 -20.25 15.56 -8.51
C LYS A 206 -19.49 16.88 -8.57
N CYS A 207 -18.67 17.07 -9.60
CA CYS A 207 -17.93 18.31 -9.84
C CYS A 207 -18.90 19.47 -10.13
N LEU A 208 -19.88 19.22 -11.00
CA LEU A 208 -20.85 20.21 -11.45
C LEU A 208 -21.73 20.75 -10.31
N LYS A 209 -21.99 19.97 -9.25
CA LYS A 209 -22.78 20.44 -8.09
C LYS A 209 -22.22 21.72 -7.46
N CYS A 210 -20.90 21.84 -7.36
CA CYS A 210 -20.26 23.02 -6.80
C CYS A 210 -19.78 23.99 -7.88
N HIS A 211 -19.18 23.46 -8.96
CA HIS A 211 -18.53 24.30 -9.98
C HIS A 211 -19.51 25.05 -10.87
N LYS A 212 -20.78 24.63 -10.97
CA LYS A 212 -21.81 25.43 -11.65
C LYS A 212 -22.05 26.78 -10.99
N GLY A 213 -21.90 26.88 -9.68
CA GLY A 213 -22.06 28.14 -8.93
C GLY A 213 -20.75 28.90 -8.74
N LEU A 214 -19.64 28.19 -8.53
CA LEU A 214 -18.34 28.81 -8.23
C LEU A 214 -17.57 29.24 -9.48
N THR A 215 -17.73 28.51 -10.58
CA THR A 215 -16.92 28.69 -11.81
C THR A 215 -17.77 28.45 -13.06
N SER A 216 -18.95 29.07 -13.13
CA SER A 216 -19.94 28.83 -14.20
C SER A 216 -19.38 28.97 -15.62
N PRO A 217 -18.57 29.99 -15.96
CA PRO A 217 -18.01 30.13 -17.31
C PRO A 217 -17.11 28.96 -17.71
N HIS A 218 -16.38 28.38 -16.75
CA HIS A 218 -15.54 27.21 -16.99
C HIS A 218 -16.40 25.97 -17.25
N VAL A 219 -17.47 25.78 -16.47
CA VAL A 219 -18.42 24.68 -16.65
C VAL A 219 -19.11 24.77 -18.01
N GLU A 220 -19.61 25.93 -18.41
CA GLU A 220 -20.26 26.11 -19.72
C GLU A 220 -19.31 25.84 -20.88
N ARG A 221 -18.07 26.35 -20.79
CA ARG A 221 -17.04 26.04 -21.78
C ARG A 221 -16.77 24.54 -21.83
N TRP A 222 -16.56 23.92 -20.67
CA TRP A 222 -16.31 22.49 -20.55
C TRP A 222 -17.46 21.64 -21.13
N GLN A 223 -18.73 21.99 -20.86
CA GLN A 223 -19.89 21.29 -21.41
C GLN A 223 -20.03 21.45 -22.93
N ARG A 224 -19.59 22.58 -23.50
CA ARG A 224 -19.58 22.78 -24.97
C ARG A 224 -18.47 22.01 -25.67
N ILE A 225 -17.30 21.89 -25.05
CA ILE A 225 -16.15 21.18 -25.64
C ILE A 225 -16.18 19.68 -25.38
N LYS A 226 -16.82 19.23 -24.28
CA LYS A 226 -16.94 17.81 -23.99
C LYS A 226 -17.88 17.17 -24.99
N PHE A 227 -17.37 16.12 -25.59
CA PHE A 227 -18.04 15.45 -26.67
C PHE A 227 -19.26 14.71 -26.11
N LYS A 228 -20.47 15.07 -26.56
CA LYS A 228 -21.68 14.24 -26.43
C LYS A 228 -21.58 12.99 -27.33
N THR A 229 -20.48 12.26 -27.18
CA THR A 229 -20.11 11.15 -28.05
C THR A 229 -21.06 9.99 -27.92
N PHE A 230 -21.59 9.73 -26.72
CA PHE A 230 -22.39 8.54 -26.51
C PHE A 230 -23.78 8.58 -27.13
N GLU A 231 -24.40 9.77 -27.22
CA GLU A 231 -25.64 9.96 -28.00
C GLU A 231 -25.41 9.54 -29.46
N ARG A 232 -24.30 9.99 -30.07
CA ARG A 232 -23.94 9.63 -31.45
C ARG A 232 -23.57 8.15 -31.61
N VAL A 233 -22.94 7.55 -30.60
CA VAL A 233 -22.58 6.12 -30.61
C VAL A 233 -23.84 5.27 -30.56
N LYS A 234 -24.85 5.63 -29.77
CA LYS A 234 -26.14 4.91 -29.71
C LYS A 234 -26.87 4.91 -31.05
N GLU A 235 -26.67 5.95 -31.85
CA GLU A 235 -27.26 6.10 -33.19
C GLU A 235 -26.40 5.46 -34.31
N ALA A 236 -25.19 5.00 -33.99
CA ALA A 236 -24.29 4.45 -34.98
C ALA A 236 -24.79 3.08 -35.50
N PRO A 237 -24.75 2.82 -36.84
CA PRO A 237 -25.29 1.59 -37.42
C PRO A 237 -24.67 0.30 -36.86
N ASP A 238 -23.38 0.34 -36.53
CA ASP A 238 -22.62 -0.75 -35.94
C ASP A 238 -23.01 -1.02 -34.47
N TYR A 239 -23.26 0.03 -33.68
CA TYR A 239 -23.77 -0.11 -32.31
C TYR A 239 -25.18 -0.72 -32.27
N LEU A 240 -26.05 -0.30 -33.20
CA LEU A 240 -27.42 -0.81 -33.33
C LEU A 240 -27.44 -2.27 -33.78
N ALA A 241 -26.63 -2.61 -34.80
CA ALA A 241 -26.52 -3.97 -35.32
C ALA A 241 -25.70 -4.91 -34.42
N GLY A 242 -24.85 -4.36 -33.56
CA GLY A 242 -23.95 -5.11 -32.68
C GLY A 242 -24.68 -5.85 -31.56
N ASN A 243 -24.10 -6.97 -31.14
CA ASN A 243 -24.53 -7.72 -29.97
C ASN A 243 -24.03 -7.07 -28.67
N ASP A 244 -24.44 -7.60 -27.51
CA ASP A 244 -24.06 -7.03 -26.21
C ASP A 244 -22.55 -7.03 -25.96
N GLU A 245 -21.81 -7.99 -26.53
CA GLU A 245 -20.36 -8.04 -26.44
C GLU A 245 -19.68 -6.93 -27.24
N TYR A 246 -20.20 -6.64 -28.43
CA TYR A 246 -19.75 -5.51 -29.26
C TYR A 246 -20.06 -4.18 -28.58
N ARG A 247 -21.28 -4.02 -28.05
CA ARG A 247 -21.68 -2.78 -27.36
C ARG A 247 -20.80 -2.50 -26.14
N LYS A 248 -20.37 -3.52 -25.39
CA LYS A 248 -19.42 -3.37 -24.27
C LYS A 248 -18.10 -2.72 -24.69
N LYS A 249 -17.55 -3.09 -25.85
CA LYS A 249 -16.32 -2.46 -26.40
C LYS A 249 -16.51 -0.97 -26.67
N CYS A 250 -17.72 -0.55 -27.05
CA CYS A 250 -18.03 0.87 -27.22
C CYS A 250 -18.08 1.61 -25.87
N LEU A 251 -18.52 0.94 -24.79
CA LEU A 251 -18.61 1.54 -23.46
C LEU A 251 -17.22 1.89 -22.89
N GLU A 252 -16.21 1.09 -23.19
CA GLU A 252 -14.81 1.31 -22.75
C GLU A 252 -14.30 2.72 -23.08
N CYS A 253 -14.65 3.25 -24.26
CA CYS A 253 -14.18 4.56 -24.74
C CYS A 253 -15.23 5.67 -24.62
N HIS A 254 -16.52 5.34 -24.66
CA HIS A 254 -17.59 6.35 -24.77
C HIS A 254 -18.40 6.55 -23.50
N THR A 255 -17.96 5.99 -22.38
CA THR A 255 -18.52 6.24 -21.06
C THR A 255 -17.44 6.71 -20.10
N THR A 256 -17.86 7.38 -19.05
CA THR A 256 -16.97 7.87 -18.02
C THR A 256 -16.88 6.84 -16.90
N GLY A 257 -15.66 6.42 -16.56
CA GLY A 257 -15.39 5.51 -15.44
C GLY A 257 -15.80 4.06 -15.69
N TYR A 258 -15.62 3.57 -16.92
CA TYR A 258 -15.83 2.15 -17.23
C TYR A 258 -14.86 1.26 -16.46
N ASP A 259 -15.38 0.19 -15.86
CA ASP A 259 -14.63 -0.82 -15.14
C ASP A 259 -14.77 -2.17 -15.87
N GLU A 260 -13.70 -2.59 -16.56
CA GLU A 260 -13.63 -3.84 -17.32
C GLU A 260 -13.98 -5.07 -16.47
N SER A 261 -13.68 -5.04 -15.17
CA SER A 261 -13.93 -6.18 -14.28
C SER A 261 -15.42 -6.38 -13.97
N THR A 262 -16.21 -5.31 -14.01
CA THR A 262 -17.65 -5.34 -13.71
C THR A 262 -18.53 -5.05 -14.92
N GLY A 263 -17.97 -4.52 -16.01
CA GLY A 263 -18.67 -4.06 -17.21
C GLY A 263 -19.57 -2.83 -16.96
N LYS A 264 -19.37 -2.13 -15.84
CA LYS A 264 -20.17 -0.96 -15.43
C LYS A 264 -19.39 0.33 -15.65
N TYR A 265 -20.11 1.44 -15.79
CA TYR A 265 -19.54 2.79 -15.90
C TYR A 265 -20.21 3.74 -14.91
N SER A 266 -19.54 4.84 -14.58
CA SER A 266 -20.05 5.86 -13.64
C SER A 266 -21.07 6.81 -14.28
N GLU A 267 -20.80 7.26 -15.51
CA GLU A 267 -21.68 8.17 -16.26
C GLU A 267 -21.71 7.84 -17.75
N GLU A 268 -22.87 8.05 -18.39
CA GLU A 268 -22.99 7.99 -19.85
C GLU A 268 -22.24 9.16 -20.50
N GLY A 269 -21.51 8.89 -21.58
CA GLY A 269 -20.71 9.90 -22.27
C GLY A 269 -19.32 10.09 -21.67
N VAL A 270 -18.40 10.60 -22.49
CA VAL A 270 -17.08 11.03 -22.05
C VAL A 270 -17.20 12.42 -21.45
N THR A 271 -17.43 12.47 -20.15
CA THR A 271 -17.35 13.66 -19.32
C THR A 271 -15.94 13.89 -18.81
#